data_AF-A0A7C1NJT5-F1
#
_entry.id   AF-A0A7C1NJT5-F1
#
_cell.length_a   1.000
_cell.length_b   1.000
_cell.length_c   1.000
_cell.angle_alpha   90.00
_cell.angle_beta   90.00
_cell.angle_gamma   90.00
#
_symmetry.space_group_name_H-M   'P 1'
#
loop_
_entity.id
_entity.type
_entity.pdbx_description
1 polymer ?
#
loop_
_entity_poly.entity_id
_entity_poly.type
_entity_poly.pdbx_seq_one_letter_code
_entity_poly.pdbx_strand_id
1 'polypeptide(L)'
;MTIKRRFTQEGKSPYQGLKFETRSSEIRNSDGKVIFSQDEVIVPSTWSQIATDILAQKYFRRTGVPVKNNSRKGGENDARQVFHRLAHTWMDWGRRYGYFDSNLDASVFYDELCNMLANQMCAPNSPQWFNTGLFSVYGIKGPSQGHYYVNPDSGELEKAGSAYERPQPHACFIISVQDDLVNENGIMDLITNEARLFKYGSGTGTNYSRIRAKSEPLSGGGISSGLLSFLKVGDRSASSIKSGGTTRRAARMITLDADHPDIKDYIGWKVEEEQKVASMVVGSKILNYHIKNIKKACAEPSPPLKDGKQFDPGKNPDLKKAIKEALAEQVPPPYIYKVLQLLKQGMDNLEIAEYSTEWDAEAYNTVSGQSSNNSIRLTADFMNAVKEDGEWLLKGRVDQKEERIKAREIWDSIAIAAWNCADPGIQ
;
A
#
# COMPACT_ATOMS: atom_id res chain seq x y z
N MET A 1 -14.61 -6.77 -35.74
CA MET A 1 -15.67 -6.99 -34.73
C MET A 1 -16.87 -6.11 -35.05
N THR A 2 -18.02 -6.74 -35.28
CA THR A 2 -19.31 -6.06 -35.42
C THR A 2 -19.89 -5.78 -34.03
N ILE A 3 -20.43 -4.58 -33.81
CA ILE A 3 -21.00 -4.17 -32.52
C ILE A 3 -22.50 -3.88 -32.67
N LYS A 4 -23.31 -4.67 -31.96
CA LYS A 4 -24.76 -4.47 -31.92
C LYS A 4 -25.13 -3.39 -30.90
N ARG A 5 -25.83 -2.34 -31.34
CA ARG A 5 -26.43 -1.32 -30.47
C ARG A 5 -27.53 -1.94 -29.59
N ARG A 6 -27.53 -1.64 -28.30
CA ARG A 6 -28.41 -2.26 -27.29
C ARG A 6 -29.09 -1.23 -26.39
N PHE A 7 -28.32 -0.31 -25.82
CA PHE A 7 -28.80 0.64 -24.81
C PHE A 7 -28.96 2.06 -25.34
N THR A 8 -28.32 2.37 -26.47
CA THR A 8 -28.33 3.71 -27.08
C THR A 8 -29.14 3.74 -28.38
N GLN A 9 -29.39 4.94 -28.90
CA GLN A 9 -30.10 5.15 -30.17
C GLN A 9 -29.20 5.91 -31.15
N GLU A 10 -29.28 5.53 -32.43
CA GLU A 10 -28.52 6.20 -33.49
C GLU A 10 -28.90 7.68 -33.61
N GLY A 11 -27.90 8.55 -33.82
CA GLY A 11 -28.10 9.99 -33.93
C GLY A 11 -28.50 10.70 -32.64
N LYS A 12 -28.51 9.99 -31.50
CA LYS A 12 -28.84 10.54 -30.19
C LYS A 12 -27.63 10.53 -29.27
N SER A 13 -27.67 11.39 -28.24
CA SER A 13 -26.64 11.38 -27.20
C SER A 13 -26.59 10.00 -26.51
N PRO A 14 -25.39 9.46 -26.21
CA PRO A 14 -25.24 8.26 -25.38
C PRO A 14 -25.91 8.36 -24.02
N TYR A 15 -26.20 9.57 -23.56
CA TYR A 15 -26.80 9.86 -22.27
C TYR A 15 -28.31 10.20 -22.37
N GLN A 16 -28.95 9.94 -23.52
CA GLN A 16 -30.37 10.26 -23.69
C GLN A 16 -31.22 9.55 -22.65
N GLY A 17 -32.10 10.29 -21.98
CA GLY A 17 -32.96 9.77 -20.91
C GLY A 17 -32.30 9.75 -19.52
N LEU A 18 -30.99 10.03 -19.43
CA LEU A 18 -30.30 10.18 -18.15
C LEU A 18 -30.36 11.62 -17.67
N LYS A 19 -30.74 11.80 -16.39
CA LYS A 19 -30.65 13.09 -15.70
C LYS A 19 -29.30 13.19 -15.00
N PHE A 20 -28.63 14.33 -15.16
CA PHE A 20 -27.42 14.67 -14.42
C PHE A 20 -27.73 15.78 -13.43
N GLU A 21 -27.06 15.76 -12.29
CA GLU A 21 -27.21 16.77 -11.26
C GLU A 21 -25.85 17.16 -10.66
N THR A 22 -25.83 18.35 -10.09
CA THR A 22 -24.65 18.94 -9.46
C THR A 22 -24.67 18.63 -7.97
N ARG A 23 -23.57 18.11 -7.46
CA ARG A 23 -23.34 17.81 -6.04
C ARG A 23 -22.01 18.39 -5.59
N SER A 24 -21.81 18.49 -4.28
CA SER A 24 -20.50 18.73 -3.69
C SER A 24 -19.93 17.42 -3.15
N SER A 25 -18.60 17.34 -3.09
CA SER A 25 -17.88 16.27 -2.41
C SER A 25 -16.96 16.88 -1.37
N GLU A 26 -17.11 16.46 -0.11
CA GLU A 26 -16.27 16.92 0.99
C GLU A 26 -15.86 15.73 1.86
N ILE A 27 -14.59 15.68 2.25
CA ILE A 27 -14.08 14.68 3.17
C ILE A 27 -13.39 15.38 4.33
N ARG A 28 -13.69 14.92 5.54
CA ARG A 28 -13.08 15.38 6.79
C ARG A 28 -12.23 14.27 7.40
N ASN A 29 -11.17 14.64 8.10
CA ASN A 29 -10.45 13.70 8.96
C ASN A 29 -11.25 13.42 10.25
N SER A 30 -10.73 12.53 11.10
CA SER A 30 -11.29 12.21 12.42
C SER A 30 -11.51 13.45 13.31
N ASP A 31 -10.69 14.49 13.12
CA ASP A 31 -10.74 15.74 13.90
C ASP A 31 -11.71 16.79 13.28
N GLY A 32 -12.46 16.42 12.23
CA GLY A 32 -13.42 17.29 11.56
C GLY A 32 -12.83 18.28 10.56
N LYS A 33 -11.51 18.29 10.34
CA LYS A 33 -10.81 19.14 9.36
C LYS A 33 -11.03 18.61 7.95
N VAL A 34 -11.42 19.49 7.02
CA VAL A 34 -11.58 19.16 5.60
C VAL A 34 -10.22 18.81 5.00
N ILE A 35 -10.10 17.60 4.45
CA ILE A 35 -8.90 17.10 3.76
C ILE A 35 -9.05 17.16 2.24
N PHE A 36 -10.28 17.18 1.73
CA PHE A 36 -10.60 17.32 0.33
C PHE A 36 -11.98 17.96 0.21
N SER A 37 -12.13 18.92 -0.69
CA SER A 37 -13.42 19.42 -1.11
C SER A 37 -13.38 19.71 -2.60
N GLN A 38 -14.47 19.38 -3.28
CA GLN A 38 -14.72 19.76 -4.67
C GLN A 38 -16.21 20.06 -4.83
N ASP A 39 -16.50 21.31 -5.15
CA ASP A 39 -17.84 21.74 -5.54
C ASP A 39 -18.10 21.45 -7.02
N GLU A 40 -19.37 21.55 -7.40
CA GLU A 40 -19.83 21.43 -8.79
C GLU A 40 -19.49 20.09 -9.46
N VAL A 41 -19.59 18.99 -8.72
CA VAL A 41 -19.43 17.63 -9.23
C VAL A 41 -20.71 17.20 -9.96
N ILE A 42 -20.64 17.05 -11.28
CA ILE A 42 -21.78 16.67 -12.13
C ILE A 42 -21.77 15.16 -12.36
N VAL A 43 -22.81 14.47 -11.88
CA VAL A 43 -22.96 13.00 -11.97
C VAL A 43 -24.40 12.63 -12.39
N PRO A 44 -24.64 11.39 -12.87
CA PRO A 44 -26.01 10.89 -13.05
C PRO A 44 -26.78 10.94 -11.72
N SER A 45 -28.04 11.39 -11.75
CA SER A 45 -28.86 11.56 -10.53
C SER A 45 -29.14 10.25 -9.79
N THR A 46 -28.95 9.11 -10.46
CA THR A 46 -29.10 7.77 -9.88
C THR A 46 -27.91 7.34 -9.04
N TRP A 47 -26.75 8.01 -9.14
CA TRP A 47 -25.57 7.67 -8.36
C TRP A 47 -25.78 8.01 -6.89
N SER A 48 -25.19 7.23 -5.99
CA SER A 48 -25.15 7.56 -4.56
C SER A 48 -24.14 8.68 -4.28
N GLN A 49 -24.28 9.38 -3.14
CA GLN A 49 -23.28 10.37 -2.71
C GLN A 49 -21.90 9.73 -2.56
N ILE A 50 -21.81 8.49 -2.05
CA ILE A 50 -20.56 7.75 -1.93
C ILE A 50 -19.88 7.56 -3.29
N ALA A 51 -20.63 7.23 -4.35
CA ALA A 51 -20.09 7.10 -5.69
C ALA A 51 -19.59 8.45 -6.23
N THR A 52 -20.33 9.53 -5.97
CA THR A 52 -19.91 10.91 -6.27
C THR A 52 -18.58 11.24 -5.58
N ASP A 53 -18.47 10.94 -4.28
CA ASP A 53 -17.27 11.25 -3.51
C ASP A 53 -16.05 10.46 -3.98
N ILE A 54 -16.23 9.17 -4.28
CA ILE A 54 -15.16 8.33 -4.82
C ILE A 54 -14.69 8.84 -6.19
N LEU A 55 -15.62 9.21 -7.08
CA LEU A 55 -15.28 9.77 -8.39
C LEU A 55 -14.47 11.05 -8.25
N ALA A 56 -14.96 12.01 -7.46
CA ALA A 56 -14.32 13.30 -7.26
C ALA A 56 -12.96 13.16 -6.59
N GLN A 57 -12.86 12.35 -5.54
CA GLN A 57 -11.63 12.21 -4.76
C GLN A 57 -10.54 11.48 -5.53
N LYS A 58 -10.89 10.37 -6.20
CA LYS A 58 -9.92 9.38 -6.70
C LYS A 58 -9.77 9.38 -8.21
N TYR A 59 -10.83 9.63 -8.98
CA TYR A 59 -10.83 9.38 -10.42
C TYR A 59 -10.83 10.64 -11.27
N PHE A 60 -11.33 11.77 -10.75
CA PHE A 60 -11.16 13.05 -11.41
C PHE A 60 -9.71 13.48 -11.46
N ARG A 61 -9.26 13.79 -12.68
CA ARG A 61 -7.99 14.42 -12.93
C ARG A 61 -8.03 15.85 -12.39
N ARG A 62 -7.16 16.17 -11.45
CA ARG A 62 -7.18 17.46 -10.75
C ARG A 62 -6.58 18.63 -11.53
N THR A 63 -5.63 18.35 -12.43
CA THR A 63 -4.88 19.39 -13.15
C THR A 63 -4.54 18.97 -14.58
N GLY A 64 -4.37 19.97 -15.44
CA GLY A 64 -3.92 19.78 -16.82
C GLY A 64 -5.05 19.56 -17.83
N VAL A 65 -6.31 19.53 -17.38
CA VAL A 65 -7.48 19.39 -18.25
C VAL A 65 -7.73 20.73 -18.97
N PRO A 66 -7.79 20.76 -20.31
CA PRO A 66 -8.10 21.98 -21.05
C PRO A 66 -9.48 22.53 -20.67
N VAL A 67 -9.54 23.83 -20.38
CA VAL A 67 -10.80 24.53 -20.11
C VAL A 67 -11.18 25.34 -21.35
N LYS A 68 -12.44 25.22 -21.78
CA LYS A 68 -12.93 25.91 -22.97
C LYS A 68 -12.77 27.43 -22.78
N ASN A 69 -12.16 28.11 -23.75
CA ASN A 69 -11.95 29.56 -23.77
C ASN A 69 -11.11 30.12 -22.60
N ASN A 70 -10.25 29.30 -21.98
CA ASN A 70 -9.33 29.76 -20.94
C ASN A 70 -7.93 29.19 -21.18
N SER A 71 -6.90 30.03 -21.09
CA SER A 71 -5.51 29.60 -21.19
C SER A 71 -5.05 28.80 -19.96
N ARG A 72 -5.78 28.89 -18.83
CA ARG A 72 -5.53 28.09 -17.62
C ARG A 72 -6.14 26.69 -17.77
N LYS A 73 -5.33 25.67 -17.45
CA LYS A 73 -5.77 24.28 -17.36
C LYS A 73 -6.39 24.01 -15.98
N GLY A 74 -7.51 23.29 -15.95
CA GLY A 74 -8.26 22.94 -14.74
C GLY A 74 -8.22 21.43 -14.43
N GLY A 75 -9.24 20.96 -13.71
CA GLY A 75 -9.51 19.55 -13.43
C GLY A 75 -10.86 19.08 -14.00
N GLU A 76 -11.12 17.78 -13.91
CA GLU A 76 -12.42 17.19 -14.20
C GLU A 76 -13.40 17.52 -13.06
N ASN A 77 -14.63 17.89 -13.42
CA ASN A 77 -15.74 18.07 -12.49
C ASN A 77 -17.04 17.43 -13.00
N ASP A 78 -17.03 16.84 -14.19
CA ASP A 78 -18.19 16.20 -14.80
C ASP A 78 -17.87 14.75 -15.15
N ALA A 79 -18.67 13.81 -14.66
CA ALA A 79 -18.50 12.38 -14.91
C ALA A 79 -18.42 12.04 -16.41
N ARG A 80 -19.10 12.82 -17.26
CA ARG A 80 -19.06 12.64 -18.72
C ARG A 80 -17.68 12.88 -19.31
N GLN A 81 -16.85 13.72 -18.69
CA GLN A 81 -15.45 13.90 -19.09
C GLN A 81 -14.65 12.61 -18.92
N VAL A 82 -14.85 11.93 -17.78
CA VAL A 82 -14.21 10.65 -17.48
C VAL A 82 -14.72 9.55 -18.41
N PHE A 83 -16.04 9.43 -18.59
CA PHE A 83 -16.62 8.44 -19.49
C PHE A 83 -16.10 8.63 -20.92
N HIS A 84 -16.08 9.87 -21.39
CA HIS A 84 -15.56 10.21 -22.70
C HIS A 84 -14.09 9.82 -22.85
N ARG A 85 -13.20 10.21 -21.92
CA ARG A 85 -11.77 9.93 -22.09
C ARG A 85 -11.46 8.43 -22.06
N LEU A 86 -12.24 7.63 -21.34
CA LEU A 86 -12.11 6.18 -21.35
C LEU A 86 -12.63 5.60 -22.68
N ALA A 87 -13.92 5.80 -22.96
CA ALA A 87 -14.60 5.21 -24.12
C ALA A 87 -13.97 5.66 -25.45
N HIS A 88 -13.63 6.94 -25.59
CA HIS A 88 -12.98 7.47 -26.79
C HIS A 88 -11.62 6.82 -27.02
N THR A 89 -10.83 6.64 -25.96
CA THR A 89 -9.48 6.09 -26.08
C THR A 89 -9.51 4.61 -26.46
N TRP A 90 -10.38 3.82 -25.85
CA TRP A 90 -10.54 2.42 -26.22
C TRP A 90 -11.10 2.27 -27.65
N MET A 91 -12.06 3.11 -28.04
CA MET A 91 -12.56 3.17 -29.41
C MET A 91 -11.45 3.52 -30.40
N ASP A 92 -10.65 4.54 -30.10
CA ASP A 92 -9.57 4.97 -30.98
C ASP A 92 -8.47 3.91 -31.12
N TRP A 93 -8.11 3.21 -30.03
CA TRP A 93 -7.22 2.05 -30.11
C TRP A 93 -7.81 0.93 -30.98
N GLY A 94 -9.06 0.56 -30.74
CA GLY A 94 -9.73 -0.48 -31.52
C GLY A 94 -9.78 -0.13 -33.01
N ARG A 95 -10.06 1.14 -33.34
CA ARG A 95 -10.05 1.62 -34.73
C ARG A 95 -8.65 1.58 -35.35
N ARG A 96 -7.64 2.11 -34.65
CA ARG A 96 -6.25 2.16 -35.16
C ARG A 96 -5.68 0.78 -35.47
N TYR A 97 -6.05 -0.22 -34.67
CA TYR A 97 -5.53 -1.58 -34.80
C TYR A 97 -6.51 -2.55 -35.48
N GLY A 98 -7.52 -2.04 -36.20
CA GLY A 98 -8.38 -2.85 -37.05
C GLY A 98 -9.32 -3.82 -36.31
N TYR A 99 -9.66 -3.53 -35.04
CA TYR A 99 -10.56 -4.38 -34.26
C TYR A 99 -12.03 -4.29 -34.72
N PHE A 100 -12.44 -3.18 -35.34
CA PHE A 100 -13.82 -2.95 -35.77
C PHE A 100 -14.00 -3.25 -37.27
N ASP A 101 -15.14 -3.85 -37.63
CA ASP A 101 -15.43 -4.15 -39.04
C ASP A 101 -15.82 -2.88 -39.83
N SER A 102 -16.34 -1.87 -39.13
CA SER A 102 -16.71 -0.58 -39.71
C SER A 102 -16.53 0.60 -38.73
N ASN A 103 -16.55 1.82 -39.27
CA ASN A 103 -16.59 3.05 -38.47
C ASN A 103 -17.89 3.15 -37.64
N LEU A 104 -18.98 2.57 -38.14
CA LEU A 104 -20.24 2.50 -37.41
C LEU A 104 -20.07 1.66 -36.14
N ASP A 105 -19.42 0.50 -36.23
CA ASP A 105 -19.16 -0.37 -35.07
C ASP A 105 -18.33 0.35 -33.99
N ALA A 106 -17.29 1.10 -34.40
CA ALA A 106 -16.49 1.92 -33.49
C ALA A 106 -17.35 2.99 -32.78
N SER A 107 -18.28 3.61 -33.50
CA SER A 107 -19.16 4.65 -32.97
C SER A 107 -20.21 4.06 -32.01
N VAL A 108 -20.79 2.91 -32.37
CA VAL A 108 -21.70 2.16 -31.49
C VAL A 108 -20.96 1.71 -30.22
N PHE A 109 -19.73 1.23 -30.33
CA PHE A 109 -18.91 0.85 -29.17
C PHE A 109 -18.70 2.01 -28.20
N TYR A 110 -18.38 3.19 -28.72
CA TYR A 110 -18.23 4.40 -27.93
C TYR A 110 -19.53 4.79 -27.21
N ASP A 111 -20.65 4.81 -27.94
CA ASP A 111 -21.96 5.21 -27.40
C ASP A 111 -22.41 4.24 -26.29
N GLU A 112 -22.36 2.93 -26.57
CA GLU A 112 -22.76 1.89 -25.62
C GLU A 112 -21.91 1.96 -24.35
N LEU A 113 -20.59 2.12 -24.45
CA LEU A 113 -19.72 2.24 -23.28
C LEU A 113 -19.96 3.51 -22.47
N CYS A 114 -20.19 4.66 -23.11
CA CYS A 114 -20.56 5.87 -22.39
C CYS A 114 -21.84 5.68 -21.58
N ASN A 115 -22.86 5.06 -22.17
CA ASN A 115 -24.10 4.76 -21.49
C ASN A 115 -23.92 3.74 -20.36
N MET A 116 -23.17 2.66 -20.60
CA MET A 116 -22.91 1.61 -19.61
C MET A 116 -22.12 2.14 -18.41
N LEU A 117 -21.13 3.01 -18.62
CA LEU A 117 -20.39 3.67 -17.53
C LEU A 117 -21.30 4.60 -16.72
N ALA A 118 -22.15 5.40 -17.39
CA ALA A 118 -23.09 6.29 -16.72
C ALA A 118 -24.12 5.54 -15.87
N ASN A 119 -24.58 4.37 -16.33
CA ASN A 119 -25.52 3.50 -15.61
C ASN A 119 -24.84 2.49 -14.67
N GLN A 120 -23.51 2.57 -14.48
CA GLN A 120 -22.73 1.64 -13.65
C GLN A 120 -22.89 0.15 -14.03
N MET A 121 -23.14 -0.14 -15.30
CA MET A 121 -23.30 -1.50 -15.84
C MET A 121 -21.96 -2.22 -16.02
N CYS A 122 -20.89 -1.46 -16.16
CA CYS A 122 -19.52 -1.95 -16.22
C CYS A 122 -18.57 -0.93 -15.58
N ALA A 123 -17.46 -1.42 -15.03
CA ALA A 123 -16.38 -0.57 -14.55
C ALA A 123 -15.03 -1.25 -14.82
N PRO A 124 -14.05 -0.57 -15.46
CA PRO A 124 -12.71 -1.10 -15.58
C PRO A 124 -11.97 -1.03 -14.23
N ASN A 125 -10.81 -1.67 -14.17
CA ASN A 125 -9.90 -1.55 -13.01
C ASN A 125 -9.41 -0.10 -12.81
N SER A 126 -9.02 0.25 -11.58
CA SER A 126 -8.69 1.64 -11.21
C SER A 126 -7.61 2.33 -12.06
N PRO A 127 -6.49 1.69 -12.46
CA PRO A 127 -5.51 2.30 -13.36
C PRO A 127 -6.07 2.83 -14.68
N GLN A 128 -7.11 2.20 -15.22
CA GLN A 128 -7.81 2.72 -16.40
C GLN A 128 -8.41 4.09 -16.08
N TRP A 129 -9.14 4.20 -14.97
CA TRP A 129 -9.70 5.46 -14.50
C TRP A 129 -8.62 6.52 -14.23
N PHE A 130 -7.42 6.16 -13.79
CA PHE A 130 -6.38 7.17 -13.53
C PHE A 130 -5.70 7.69 -14.80
N ASN A 131 -5.37 6.78 -15.73
CA ASN A 131 -4.37 7.07 -16.76
C ASN A 131 -4.92 7.08 -18.19
N THR A 132 -6.00 6.33 -18.45
CA THR A 132 -6.54 6.19 -19.81
C THR A 132 -7.20 7.48 -20.27
N GLY A 133 -6.84 7.94 -21.46
CA GLY A 133 -7.44 9.13 -22.06
C GLY A 133 -6.76 10.46 -21.74
N LEU A 134 -5.81 10.50 -20.81
CA LEU A 134 -5.11 11.74 -20.46
C LEU A 134 -4.37 12.34 -21.67
N PHE A 135 -3.73 11.51 -22.49
CA PHE A 135 -3.08 11.99 -23.70
C PHE A 135 -4.05 12.14 -24.88
N SER A 136 -4.80 11.10 -25.22
CA SER A 136 -5.65 11.07 -26.42
C SER A 136 -6.79 12.08 -26.40
N VAL A 137 -7.29 12.49 -25.22
CA VAL A 137 -8.38 13.46 -25.09
C VAL A 137 -7.89 14.83 -24.63
N TYR A 138 -6.93 14.88 -23.71
CA TYR A 138 -6.47 16.16 -23.13
C TYR A 138 -5.10 16.62 -23.62
N GLY A 139 -4.38 15.81 -24.42
CA GLY A 139 -3.01 16.10 -24.84
C GLY A 139 -2.01 16.12 -23.69
N ILE A 140 -2.37 15.57 -22.52
CA ILE A 140 -1.49 15.56 -21.34
C ILE A 140 -0.40 14.53 -21.58
N LYS A 141 0.82 15.02 -21.77
CA LYS A 141 2.05 14.23 -21.74
C LYS A 141 2.61 14.18 -20.32
N GLY A 142 3.63 13.36 -20.12
CA GLY A 142 4.50 13.43 -18.95
C GLY A 142 5.89 12.92 -19.32
N PRO A 143 6.93 13.27 -18.54
CA PRO A 143 8.26 12.75 -18.77
C PRO A 143 8.24 11.22 -18.78
N SER A 144 9.12 10.58 -19.57
CA SER A 144 9.30 9.12 -19.47
C SER A 144 9.68 8.76 -18.03
N GLN A 145 9.10 7.68 -17.52
CA GLN A 145 9.32 7.20 -16.15
C GLN A 145 9.76 5.72 -16.14
N GLY A 146 10.13 5.18 -17.30
CA GLY A 146 10.67 3.82 -17.41
C GLY A 146 9.62 2.71 -17.48
N HIS A 147 8.40 2.99 -17.96
CA HIS A 147 7.44 1.95 -18.30
C HIS A 147 7.71 1.39 -19.68
N TYR A 148 7.25 0.17 -19.88
CA TYR A 148 7.32 -0.52 -21.15
C TYR A 148 5.93 -0.78 -21.71
N TYR A 149 5.85 -0.92 -23.02
CA TYR A 149 4.66 -1.37 -23.72
C TYR A 149 5.11 -2.32 -24.83
N VAL A 150 4.24 -3.24 -25.23
CA VAL A 150 4.47 -4.05 -26.42
C VAL A 150 4.04 -3.23 -27.62
N ASN A 151 4.96 -2.99 -28.56
CA ASN A 151 4.64 -2.35 -29.81
C ASN A 151 3.73 -3.29 -30.61
N PRO A 152 2.50 -2.88 -30.96
CA PRO A 152 1.55 -3.74 -31.65
C PRO A 152 1.94 -4.07 -33.09
N ASP A 153 2.81 -3.28 -33.71
CA ASP A 153 3.26 -3.49 -35.09
C ASP A 153 4.46 -4.45 -35.15
N SER A 154 5.43 -4.31 -34.23
CA SER A 154 6.62 -5.19 -34.18
C SER A 154 6.47 -6.40 -33.26
N GLY A 155 5.56 -6.34 -32.28
CA GLY A 155 5.46 -7.32 -31.19
C GLY A 155 6.55 -7.21 -30.13
N GLU A 156 7.44 -6.21 -30.22
CA GLU A 156 8.58 -6.06 -29.32
C GLU A 156 8.28 -5.18 -28.11
N LEU A 157 8.98 -5.45 -27.00
CA LEU A 157 8.88 -4.65 -25.80
C LEU A 157 9.68 -3.35 -25.96
N GLU A 158 9.01 -2.21 -25.92
CA GLU A 158 9.62 -0.90 -26.07
C GLU A 158 9.43 -0.03 -24.83
N LYS A 159 10.41 0.83 -24.57
CA LYS A 159 10.34 1.81 -23.48
C LYS A 159 9.46 2.99 -23.91
N ALA A 160 8.47 3.35 -23.09
CA ALA A 160 7.59 4.47 -23.38
C ALA A 160 8.34 5.81 -23.30
N GLY A 161 8.27 6.62 -24.36
CA GLY A 161 8.84 7.97 -24.40
C GLY A 161 8.08 9.00 -23.56
N SER A 162 6.84 8.69 -23.17
CA SER A 162 5.95 9.57 -22.41
C SER A 162 5.10 8.78 -21.42
N ALA A 163 4.81 9.38 -20.26
CA ALA A 163 4.03 8.75 -19.20
C ALA A 163 2.58 8.39 -19.57
N TYR A 164 1.98 9.10 -20.54
CA TYR A 164 0.53 9.01 -20.81
C TYR A 164 0.18 8.79 -22.28
N GLU A 165 1.14 8.92 -23.21
CA GLU A 165 0.90 8.58 -24.64
C GLU A 165 0.63 7.08 -24.81
N ARG A 166 1.36 6.27 -24.05
CA ARG A 166 1.11 4.86 -23.80
C ARG A 166 0.84 4.70 -22.30
N PRO A 167 -0.41 4.94 -21.83
CA PRO A 167 -0.71 4.96 -20.41
C PRO A 167 -0.51 3.56 -19.82
N GLN A 168 -0.10 3.48 -18.55
CA GLN A 168 -0.10 2.24 -17.78
C GLN A 168 -1.53 2.01 -17.22
N PRO A 169 -2.31 1.04 -17.73
CA PRO A 169 -3.73 0.97 -17.40
C PRO A 169 -4.14 -0.43 -16.87
N HIS A 170 -3.17 -1.20 -16.38
CA HIS A 170 -3.36 -2.55 -15.86
C HIS A 170 -3.20 -2.55 -14.34
N ALA A 171 -4.02 -3.29 -13.61
CA ALA A 171 -3.96 -3.33 -12.15
C ALA A 171 -2.98 -4.37 -11.59
N CYS A 172 -2.68 -5.43 -12.34
CA CYS A 172 -1.98 -6.60 -11.81
C CYS A 172 -0.73 -6.91 -12.63
N PHE A 173 0.39 -7.10 -11.95
CA PHE A 173 1.66 -7.52 -12.54
C PHE A 173 2.26 -8.66 -11.74
N ILE A 174 2.86 -9.62 -12.44
CA ILE A 174 3.72 -10.63 -11.84
C ILE A 174 5.13 -10.34 -12.30
N ILE A 175 6.06 -10.19 -11.37
CA ILE A 175 7.46 -9.87 -11.67
C ILE A 175 8.32 -10.98 -11.10
N SER A 176 9.26 -11.47 -11.89
CA SER A 176 10.26 -12.43 -11.42
C SER A 176 11.40 -11.71 -10.73
N VAL A 177 12.06 -12.40 -9.80
CA VAL A 177 13.30 -11.92 -9.18
C VAL A 177 14.37 -12.99 -9.25
N GLN A 178 15.59 -12.58 -9.54
CA GLN A 178 16.78 -13.41 -9.45
C GLN A 178 17.52 -13.14 -8.16
N ASP A 179 18.29 -14.13 -7.71
CA ASP A 179 19.17 -14.02 -6.55
C ASP A 179 20.45 -13.23 -6.88
N ASP A 180 20.23 -11.96 -7.24
CA ASP A 180 21.22 -10.94 -7.53
C ASP A 180 20.81 -9.64 -6.84
N LEU A 181 21.76 -8.90 -6.29
CA LEU A 181 21.43 -7.71 -5.51
C LEU A 181 21.04 -6.51 -6.38
N VAL A 182 21.82 -6.18 -7.42
CA VAL A 182 21.77 -4.86 -8.09
C VAL A 182 21.70 -4.90 -9.61
N ASN A 183 21.89 -6.06 -10.24
CA ASN A 183 21.79 -6.19 -11.68
C ASN A 183 20.32 -6.24 -12.14
N GLU A 184 20.12 -6.22 -13.47
CA GLU A 184 18.80 -6.35 -14.08
C GLU A 184 18.10 -7.64 -13.63
N ASN A 185 16.80 -7.54 -13.31
CA ASN A 185 16.01 -8.60 -12.67
C ASN A 185 16.49 -9.04 -11.27
N GLY A 186 17.43 -8.32 -10.66
CA GLY A 186 17.84 -8.51 -9.27
C GLY A 186 16.86 -7.87 -8.26
N ILE A 187 17.22 -7.94 -6.98
CA ILE A 187 16.37 -7.52 -5.86
C ILE A 187 16.11 -6.00 -5.88
N MET A 188 17.15 -5.18 -6.05
CA MET A 188 16.99 -3.72 -6.07
C MET A 188 16.34 -3.21 -7.35
N ASP A 189 16.55 -3.90 -8.47
CA ASP A 189 15.85 -3.60 -9.72
C ASP A 189 14.36 -3.94 -9.62
N LEU A 190 14.00 -5.08 -9.01
CA LEU A 190 12.61 -5.40 -8.69
C LEU A 190 11.94 -4.27 -7.91
N ILE A 191 12.56 -3.81 -6.80
CA ILE A 191 11.99 -2.74 -5.97
C ILE A 191 11.79 -1.46 -6.79
N THR A 192 12.73 -1.14 -7.69
CA THR A 192 12.63 0.00 -8.61
C THR A 192 11.47 -0.18 -9.60
N ASN A 193 11.29 -1.37 -10.16
CA ASN A 193 10.22 -1.70 -11.10
C ASN A 193 8.84 -1.69 -10.41
N GLU A 194 8.74 -2.21 -9.18
CA GLU A 194 7.55 -2.10 -8.35
C GLU A 194 7.19 -0.64 -8.09
N ALA A 195 8.16 0.20 -7.72
CA ALA A 195 7.94 1.62 -7.49
C ALA A 195 7.38 2.35 -8.73
N ARG A 196 7.91 2.01 -9.92
CA ARG A 196 7.37 2.50 -11.20
C ARG A 196 5.91 2.08 -11.38
N LEU A 197 5.57 0.81 -11.17
CA LEU A 197 4.20 0.32 -11.34
C LEU A 197 3.23 0.92 -10.30
N PHE A 198 3.63 0.98 -9.03
CA PHE A 198 2.84 1.56 -7.95
C PHE A 198 2.49 3.02 -8.23
N LYS A 199 3.43 3.82 -8.76
CA LYS A 199 3.20 5.22 -9.13
C LYS A 199 1.97 5.41 -10.03
N TYR A 200 1.63 4.42 -10.88
CA TYR A 200 0.52 4.52 -11.83
C TYR A 200 -0.75 3.78 -11.41
N GLY A 201 -0.81 3.19 -10.22
CA GLY A 201 -2.03 2.55 -9.72
C GLY A 201 -1.98 1.02 -9.72
N SER A 202 -0.89 0.41 -10.15
CA SER A 202 -0.75 -1.05 -10.24
C SER A 202 -0.40 -1.67 -8.90
N GLY A 203 -0.73 -2.95 -8.74
CA GLY A 203 -0.16 -3.83 -7.74
C GLY A 203 0.78 -4.87 -8.38
N THR A 204 1.67 -5.43 -7.57
CA THR A 204 2.68 -6.40 -8.01
C THR A 204 2.62 -7.67 -7.17
N GLY A 205 2.96 -8.80 -7.79
CA GLY A 205 3.15 -10.07 -7.13
C GLY A 205 4.48 -10.70 -7.54
N THR A 206 5.23 -11.22 -6.58
CA THR A 206 6.54 -11.82 -6.82
C THR A 206 6.71 -13.05 -5.96
N ASN A 207 7.14 -14.16 -6.56
CA ASN A 207 7.60 -15.33 -5.82
C ASN A 207 9.10 -15.17 -5.51
N TYR A 208 9.43 -15.13 -4.22
CA TYR A 208 10.77 -14.87 -3.72
C TYR A 208 11.61 -16.13 -3.48
N SER A 209 11.08 -17.30 -3.80
CA SER A 209 11.71 -18.59 -3.46
C SER A 209 13.05 -18.83 -4.14
N ARG A 210 13.44 -17.99 -5.13
CA ARG A 210 14.75 -18.04 -5.76
C ARG A 210 15.84 -17.37 -4.92
N ILE A 211 15.48 -16.45 -4.03
CA ILE A 211 16.43 -15.73 -3.20
C ILE A 211 17.04 -16.69 -2.19
N ARG A 212 18.36 -16.60 -1.99
CA ARG A 212 19.04 -17.46 -1.02
C ARG A 212 18.61 -17.17 0.42
N ALA A 213 18.52 -18.23 1.21
CA ALA A 213 18.16 -18.16 2.61
C ALA A 213 19.22 -17.47 3.46
N LYS A 214 18.88 -17.20 4.71
CA LYS A 214 19.83 -16.68 5.70
C LYS A 214 20.99 -17.64 5.89
N SER A 215 22.18 -17.11 6.11
CA SER A 215 23.41 -17.89 6.34
C SER A 215 23.95 -18.68 5.13
N GLU A 216 23.29 -18.67 3.98
CA GLU A 216 23.85 -19.20 2.74
C GLU A 216 25.05 -18.35 2.26
N PRO A 217 26.07 -18.95 1.61
CA PRO A 217 27.31 -18.26 1.25
C PRO A 217 27.11 -17.17 0.18
N LEU A 218 27.95 -16.13 0.22
CA LEU A 218 28.05 -15.09 -0.80
C LEU A 218 29.30 -15.28 -1.67
N SER A 219 29.24 -14.84 -2.94
CA SER A 219 30.36 -14.98 -3.90
C SER A 219 31.61 -14.19 -3.50
N GLY A 220 31.43 -13.02 -2.86
CA GLY A 220 32.52 -12.18 -2.36
C GLY A 220 33.07 -12.57 -0.98
N GLY A 221 32.62 -13.70 -0.42
CA GLY A 221 32.86 -14.08 0.98
C GLY A 221 31.79 -13.53 1.92
N GLY A 222 31.62 -14.19 3.06
CA GLY A 222 30.54 -13.90 4.02
C GLY A 222 29.25 -14.69 3.75
N ILE A 223 28.17 -14.27 4.40
CA ILE A 223 26.89 -14.98 4.43
C ILE A 223 25.73 -14.02 4.16
N SER A 224 24.65 -14.57 3.59
CA SER A 224 23.40 -13.85 3.31
C SER A 224 22.70 -13.38 4.59
N SER A 225 22.13 -12.18 4.54
CA SER A 225 21.22 -11.65 5.57
C SER A 225 19.84 -12.30 5.56
N GLY A 226 19.54 -13.13 4.56
CA GLY A 226 18.29 -13.87 4.41
C GLY A 226 17.15 -13.07 3.78
N LEU A 227 16.12 -13.80 3.36
CA LEU A 227 15.00 -13.28 2.58
C LEU A 227 14.30 -12.09 3.26
N LEU A 228 13.99 -12.23 4.55
CA LEU A 228 13.22 -11.23 5.30
C LEU A 228 13.86 -9.84 5.27
N SER A 229 15.19 -9.75 5.23
CA SER A 229 15.89 -8.47 5.15
C SER A 229 15.49 -7.66 3.91
N PHE A 230 15.40 -8.31 2.75
CA PHE A 230 15.00 -7.68 1.49
C PHE A 230 13.50 -7.44 1.40
N LEU A 231 12.68 -8.34 1.96
CA LEU A 231 11.23 -8.13 2.06
C LEU A 231 10.93 -6.84 2.84
N LYS A 232 11.64 -6.58 3.94
CA LYS A 232 11.52 -5.35 4.74
C LYS A 232 11.91 -4.10 3.96
N VAL A 233 12.95 -4.15 3.11
CA VAL A 233 13.31 -3.01 2.25
C VAL A 233 12.18 -2.71 1.25
N GLY A 234 11.67 -3.74 0.58
CA GLY A 234 10.59 -3.57 -0.40
C GLY A 234 9.28 -3.12 0.24
N ASP A 235 8.96 -3.60 1.45
CA ASP A 235 7.82 -3.15 2.26
C ASP A 235 7.91 -1.64 2.56
N ARG A 236 9.07 -1.17 3.03
CA ARG A 236 9.32 0.26 3.27
C ARG A 236 9.23 1.10 2.01
N SER A 237 9.75 0.60 0.89
CA SER A 237 9.60 1.26 -0.40
C SER A 237 8.12 1.40 -0.77
N ALA A 238 7.35 0.32 -0.68
CA ALA A 238 5.92 0.32 -0.98
C ALA A 238 5.12 1.28 -0.08
N SER A 239 5.40 1.32 1.23
CA SER A 239 4.75 2.24 2.18
C SER A 239 4.92 3.72 1.82
N SER A 240 6.09 4.06 1.25
CA SER A 240 6.44 5.45 0.90
C SER A 240 5.71 5.96 -0.35
N ILE A 241 5.13 5.06 -1.16
CA ILE A 241 4.57 5.39 -2.47
C ILE A 241 3.04 5.47 -2.40
N LYS A 242 2.51 6.62 -2.86
CA LYS A 242 1.08 6.82 -3.07
C LYS A 242 0.71 6.51 -4.52
N SER A 243 -0.21 5.57 -4.69
CA SER A 243 -0.48 4.92 -5.97
C SER A 243 -1.42 5.75 -6.84
N GLY A 244 -1.08 5.90 -8.13
CA GLY A 244 -1.85 6.66 -9.12
C GLY A 244 -1.91 8.17 -8.85
N GLY A 245 -1.04 8.71 -7.99
CA GLY A 245 -1.11 10.11 -7.55
C GLY A 245 -2.34 10.42 -6.67
N THR A 246 -2.96 9.39 -6.10
CA THR A 246 -4.14 9.48 -5.21
C THR A 246 -3.76 9.07 -3.79
N THR A 247 -4.72 9.03 -2.86
CA THR A 247 -4.51 8.55 -1.48
C THR A 247 -4.34 7.03 -1.36
N ARG A 248 -4.35 6.27 -2.47
CA ARG A 248 -4.26 4.81 -2.45
C ARG A 248 -2.85 4.32 -2.07
N ARG A 249 -2.76 3.33 -1.18
CA ARG A 249 -1.49 2.65 -0.85
C ARG A 249 -1.03 1.74 -1.99
N ALA A 250 0.28 1.53 -2.11
CA ALA A 250 0.84 0.47 -2.95
C ALA A 250 0.32 -0.91 -2.49
N ALA A 251 0.19 -1.84 -3.43
CA ALA A 251 -0.28 -3.19 -3.16
C ALA A 251 0.74 -4.20 -3.66
N ARG A 252 1.30 -4.98 -2.73
CA ARG A 252 2.33 -5.99 -3.01
C ARG A 252 1.85 -7.36 -2.57
N MET A 253 2.13 -8.39 -3.35
CA MET A 253 1.97 -9.79 -2.98
C MET A 253 3.34 -10.46 -2.97
N ILE A 254 3.66 -11.12 -1.86
CA ILE A 254 4.89 -11.88 -1.70
C ILE A 254 4.50 -13.35 -1.59
N THR A 255 5.10 -14.20 -2.41
CA THR A 255 4.91 -15.64 -2.33
C THR A 255 6.22 -16.33 -1.97
N LEU A 256 6.17 -17.33 -1.08
CA LEU A 256 7.29 -18.21 -0.76
C LEU A 256 6.88 -19.68 -0.88
N ASP A 257 7.76 -20.53 -1.38
CA ASP A 257 7.54 -21.96 -1.47
C ASP A 257 7.78 -22.61 -0.11
N ALA A 258 6.96 -23.62 0.25
CA ALA A 258 7.07 -24.31 1.54
C ALA A 258 8.39 -25.05 1.76
N ASP A 259 9.21 -25.25 0.72
CA ASP A 259 10.53 -25.87 0.79
C ASP A 259 11.68 -24.87 1.02
N HIS A 260 11.37 -23.57 1.15
CA HIS A 260 12.37 -22.55 1.36
C HIS A 260 12.92 -22.62 2.80
N PRO A 261 14.24 -22.53 3.03
CA PRO A 261 14.79 -22.64 4.39
C PRO A 261 14.31 -21.55 5.36
N ASP A 262 14.11 -20.32 4.87
CA ASP A 262 13.54 -19.22 5.68
C ASP A 262 12.00 -19.32 5.90
N ILE A 263 11.34 -20.46 5.61
CA ILE A 263 9.87 -20.57 5.64
C ILE A 263 9.26 -20.27 7.01
N LYS A 264 9.91 -20.69 8.11
CA LYS A 264 9.43 -20.43 9.48
C LYS A 264 9.41 -18.95 9.80
N ASP A 265 10.53 -18.28 9.56
CA ASP A 265 10.67 -16.83 9.76
C ASP A 265 9.65 -16.07 8.90
N TYR A 266 9.41 -16.53 7.67
CA TYR A 266 8.42 -15.95 6.78
C TYR A 266 6.97 -16.09 7.29
N ILE A 267 6.59 -17.26 7.81
CA ILE A 267 5.28 -17.50 8.43
C ILE A 267 5.09 -16.59 9.65
N GLY A 268 6.09 -16.55 10.54
CA GLY A 268 6.02 -15.80 11.80
C GLY A 268 6.13 -14.29 11.66
N TRP A 269 6.63 -13.79 10.51
CA TRP A 269 7.03 -12.40 10.35
C TRP A 269 5.96 -11.40 10.79
N LYS A 270 4.75 -11.46 10.21
CA LYS A 270 3.69 -10.50 10.55
C LYS A 270 3.19 -10.66 11.99
N VAL A 271 3.11 -11.89 12.50
CA VAL A 271 2.70 -12.15 13.89
C VAL A 271 3.65 -11.45 14.87
N GLU A 272 4.95 -11.52 14.64
CA GLU A 272 5.95 -10.83 15.46
C GLU A 272 5.83 -9.30 15.37
N GLU A 273 5.52 -8.77 14.19
CA GLU A 273 5.34 -7.32 14.00
C GLU A 273 4.08 -6.80 14.72
N GLU A 274 2.99 -7.57 14.75
CA GLU A 274 1.80 -7.26 15.56
C GLU A 274 2.12 -7.23 17.07
N GLN A 275 2.93 -8.17 17.55
CA GLN A 275 3.36 -8.20 18.95
C GLN A 275 4.24 -6.98 19.30
N LYS A 276 5.05 -6.49 18.35
CA LYS A 276 5.83 -5.25 18.53
C LYS A 276 4.93 -4.04 18.65
N VAL A 277 3.88 -3.93 17.82
CA VAL A 277 2.89 -2.85 17.92
C VAL A 277 2.23 -2.88 19.30
N ALA A 278 1.73 -4.03 19.75
CA ALA A 278 1.12 -4.18 21.06
C ALA A 278 2.08 -3.75 22.19
N SER A 279 3.35 -4.17 22.11
CA SER A 279 4.39 -3.82 23.08
C SER A 279 4.67 -2.31 23.13
N MET A 280 4.75 -1.64 21.97
CA MET A 280 4.95 -0.19 21.89
C MET A 280 3.75 0.58 22.46
N VAL A 281 2.53 0.16 22.13
CA VAL A 281 1.30 0.79 22.63
C VAL A 281 1.22 0.67 24.15
N VAL A 282 1.39 -0.53 24.70
CA VAL A 282 1.37 -0.75 26.15
C VAL A 282 2.50 0.03 26.84
N GLY A 283 3.73 -0.07 26.33
CA GLY A 283 4.89 0.62 26.88
C GLY A 283 4.74 2.14 26.89
N SER A 284 4.21 2.73 25.81
CA SER A 284 3.99 4.18 25.74
C SER A 284 2.99 4.70 26.77
N LYS A 285 1.93 3.93 27.06
CA LYS A 285 0.93 4.27 28.09
C LYS A 285 1.50 4.18 29.49
N ILE A 286 2.27 3.12 29.79
CA ILE A 286 2.97 2.95 31.06
C ILE A 286 3.96 4.11 31.29
N LEU A 287 4.75 4.45 30.26
CA LEU A 287 5.67 5.60 30.33
C LEU A 287 4.92 6.90 30.63
N ASN A 288 3.84 7.18 29.89
CA ASN A 288 3.06 8.40 30.08
C ASN A 288 2.46 8.49 31.50
N TYR A 289 1.93 7.38 32.01
CA TYR A 289 1.39 7.27 33.37
C TYR A 289 2.45 7.59 34.44
N HIS A 290 3.59 6.90 34.41
CA HIS A 290 4.63 7.07 35.44
C HIS A 290 5.28 8.44 35.38
N ILE A 291 5.44 9.02 34.19
CA ILE A 291 6.05 10.35 34.08
C ILE A 291 5.11 11.43 34.59
N LYS A 292 3.80 11.31 34.37
CA LYS A 292 2.82 12.20 35.01
C LYS A 292 2.91 12.13 36.53
N ASN A 293 3.06 10.93 37.10
CA ASN A 293 3.22 10.75 38.54
C ASN A 293 4.53 11.32 39.08
N ILE A 294 5.65 11.11 38.37
CA ILE A 294 6.96 11.69 38.73
C ILE A 294 6.91 13.21 38.67
N LYS A 295 6.32 13.79 37.60
CA LYS A 295 6.11 15.23 37.47
C LYS A 295 5.30 15.78 38.64
N LYS A 296 4.18 15.14 38.97
CA LYS A 296 3.34 15.52 40.10
C LYS A 296 4.10 15.48 41.41
N ALA A 297 4.84 14.40 41.68
CA ALA A 297 5.64 14.26 42.90
C ALA A 297 6.74 15.33 43.03
N CYS A 298 7.29 15.82 41.93
CA CYS A 298 8.24 16.93 41.93
C CYS A 298 7.58 18.31 42.07
N ALA A 299 6.39 18.50 41.48
CA ALA A 299 5.68 19.78 41.50
C ALA A 299 4.95 20.04 42.84
N GLU A 300 4.36 19.00 43.42
CA GLU A 300 3.53 19.06 44.63
C GLU A 300 4.01 18.06 45.69
N PRO A 301 5.28 18.12 46.15
CA PRO A 301 5.80 17.18 47.14
C PRO A 301 5.10 17.35 48.50
N SER A 302 4.84 16.22 49.17
CA SER A 302 4.35 16.16 50.55
C SER A 302 5.39 15.48 51.46
N PRO A 303 6.01 16.20 52.42
CA PRO A 303 5.83 17.62 52.74
C PRO A 303 6.39 18.56 51.66
N PRO A 304 6.01 19.86 51.62
CA PRO A 304 6.53 20.83 50.66
C PRO A 304 8.07 20.95 50.71
N LEU A 305 8.73 20.85 49.56
CA LEU A 305 10.18 20.92 49.40
C LEU A 305 10.59 22.06 48.45
N LYS A 306 11.73 22.70 48.72
CA LYS A 306 12.33 23.78 47.92
C LYS A 306 13.84 23.56 47.69
N ASP A 307 14.47 24.46 46.94
CA ASP A 307 15.92 24.49 46.68
C ASP A 307 16.47 23.22 46.00
N GLY A 308 15.67 22.64 45.11
CA GLY A 308 16.03 21.45 44.33
C GLY A 308 15.84 20.13 45.08
N LYS A 309 15.47 20.15 46.36
CA LYS A 309 15.18 18.94 47.16
C LYS A 309 13.97 18.17 46.65
N GLN A 310 13.05 18.83 45.94
CA GLN A 310 11.90 18.20 45.30
C GLN A 310 12.28 17.23 44.17
N PHE A 311 13.50 17.31 43.63
CA PHE A 311 14.02 16.43 42.60
C PHE A 311 14.96 15.33 43.14
N ASP A 312 15.17 15.28 44.46
CA ASP A 312 16.03 14.28 45.10
C ASP A 312 15.17 13.18 45.76
N PRO A 313 15.19 11.93 45.26
CA PRO A 313 14.41 10.83 45.83
C PRO A 313 14.88 10.41 47.24
N GLY A 314 16.07 10.84 47.68
CA GLY A 314 16.50 10.68 49.07
C GLY A 314 15.81 11.67 50.02
N LYS A 315 15.24 12.77 49.51
CA LYS A 315 14.59 13.84 50.29
C LYS A 315 13.10 13.94 50.04
N ASN A 316 12.63 13.58 48.84
CA ASN A 316 11.23 13.59 48.44
C ASN A 316 10.63 12.17 48.50
N PRO A 317 9.79 11.84 49.50
CA PRO A 317 9.22 10.50 49.64
C PRO A 317 8.20 10.15 48.54
N ASP A 318 7.45 11.14 48.05
CA ASP A 318 6.50 10.94 46.94
C ASP A 318 7.24 10.61 45.66
N LEU A 319 8.34 11.31 45.39
CA LEU A 319 9.20 11.02 44.24
C LEU A 319 9.85 9.64 44.38
N LYS A 320 10.35 9.29 45.57
CA LYS A 320 10.90 7.96 45.84
C LYS A 320 9.89 6.86 45.56
N LYS A 321 8.64 7.06 45.97
CA LYS A 321 7.52 6.14 45.73
C LYS A 321 7.23 6.03 44.22
N ALA A 322 7.08 7.15 43.53
CA ALA A 322 6.80 7.17 42.08
C ALA A 322 7.91 6.49 41.26
N ILE A 323 9.18 6.71 41.60
CA ILE A 323 10.31 6.02 40.94
C ILE A 323 10.26 4.51 41.23
N LYS A 324 9.96 4.10 42.48
CA LYS A 324 9.89 2.68 42.84
C LYS A 324 8.78 1.97 42.07
N GLU A 325 7.61 2.60 41.93
CA GLU A 325 6.48 2.09 41.14
C GLU A 325 6.83 1.99 39.65
N ALA A 326 7.45 3.02 39.09
CA ALA A 326 7.91 3.00 37.69
C ALA A 326 8.92 1.87 37.42
N LEU A 327 9.88 1.65 38.33
CA LEU A 327 10.85 0.57 38.22
C LEU A 327 10.20 -0.82 38.36
N ALA A 328 9.19 -0.95 39.22
CA ALA A 328 8.44 -2.20 39.38
C ALA A 328 7.67 -2.58 38.08
N GLU A 329 7.26 -1.58 37.30
CA GLU A 329 6.61 -1.75 35.99
C GLU A 329 7.59 -1.65 34.80
N GLN A 330 8.88 -1.90 35.03
CA GLN A 330 9.91 -2.00 33.99
C GLN A 330 10.16 -0.72 33.18
N VAL A 331 9.83 0.46 33.73
CA VAL A 331 10.26 1.73 33.12
C VAL A 331 11.79 1.80 33.16
N PRO A 332 12.48 2.02 32.02
CA PRO A 332 13.94 2.03 31.99
C PRO A 332 14.54 3.11 32.91
N PRO A 333 15.47 2.76 33.83
CA PRO A 333 16.10 3.73 34.73
C PRO A 333 16.75 4.93 34.02
N PRO A 334 17.43 4.78 32.86
CA PRO A 334 17.97 5.92 32.12
C PRO A 334 16.89 6.92 31.67
N TYR A 335 15.68 6.43 31.41
CA TYR A 335 14.55 7.27 31.01
C TYR A 335 14.03 8.09 32.20
N ILE A 336 13.87 7.46 33.37
CA ILE A 336 13.51 8.15 34.63
C ILE A 336 14.53 9.23 34.95
N TYR A 337 15.83 8.90 34.87
CA TYR A 337 16.90 9.85 35.12
C TYR A 337 16.83 11.06 34.16
N LYS A 338 16.64 10.82 32.86
CA LYS A 338 16.46 11.88 31.86
C LYS A 338 15.30 12.81 32.21
N VAL A 339 14.15 12.25 32.57
CA VAL A 339 12.95 13.02 32.97
C VAL A 339 13.26 13.92 34.16
N LEU A 340 13.92 13.39 35.20
CA LEU A 340 14.27 14.18 36.38
C LEU A 340 15.26 15.31 36.07
N GLN A 341 16.24 15.06 35.20
CA GLN A 341 17.18 16.11 34.78
C GLN A 341 16.47 17.24 34.03
N LEU A 342 15.54 16.92 33.14
CA LEU A 342 14.76 17.92 32.41
C LEU A 342 13.87 18.74 33.36
N LEU A 343 13.19 18.08 34.30
CA LEU A 343 12.38 18.77 35.30
C LEU A 343 13.22 19.70 36.20
N LYS A 344 14.43 19.27 36.58
CA LYS A 344 15.36 20.09 37.36
C LYS A 344 15.83 21.34 36.59
N GLN A 345 15.87 21.27 35.26
CA GLN A 345 16.20 22.39 34.37
C GLN A 345 14.98 23.31 34.09
N GLY A 346 13.82 23.01 34.66
CA GLY A 346 12.60 23.78 34.43
C GLY A 346 11.87 23.42 33.13
N MET A 347 12.23 22.30 32.48
CA MET A 347 11.50 21.78 31.32
C MET A 347 10.37 20.85 31.78
N ASP A 348 9.18 21.41 31.97
CA ASP A 348 7.98 20.71 32.43
C ASP A 348 7.10 20.16 31.28
N ASN A 349 7.18 20.76 30.10
CA ASN A 349 6.51 20.29 28.88
C ASN A 349 7.21 19.09 28.24
N LEU A 350 7.30 17.98 28.97
CA LEU A 350 7.70 16.68 28.42
C LEU A 350 6.49 16.08 27.68
N GLU A 351 6.45 16.26 26.37
CA GLU A 351 5.56 15.50 25.49
C GLU A 351 6.09 14.08 25.34
N ILE A 352 5.26 13.09 25.67
CA ILE A 352 5.55 11.68 25.49
C ILE A 352 4.57 11.18 24.46
N ALA A 353 5.09 10.63 23.36
CA ALA A 353 4.25 10.00 22.36
C ALA A 353 3.48 8.85 23.02
N GLU A 354 2.16 8.90 22.93
CA GLU A 354 1.29 7.77 23.25
C GLU A 354 0.83 7.15 21.94
N TYR A 355 1.12 5.87 21.77
CA TYR A 355 0.80 5.15 20.53
C TYR A 355 -0.56 4.45 20.64
N SER A 356 -1.18 4.18 19.49
CA SER A 356 -2.42 3.41 19.38
C SER A 356 -2.25 2.24 18.42
N THR A 357 -3.23 1.33 18.43
CA THR A 357 -3.35 0.19 17.52
C THR A 357 -4.17 0.54 16.27
N GLU A 358 -4.33 1.83 15.95
CA GLU A 358 -4.95 2.22 14.69
C GLU A 358 -3.97 1.94 13.55
N TRP A 359 -4.46 1.33 12.47
CA TRP A 359 -3.61 0.81 11.38
C TRP A 359 -2.81 1.89 10.64
N ASP A 360 -3.23 3.15 10.71
CA ASP A 360 -2.54 4.31 10.12
C ASP A 360 -1.72 5.13 11.13
N ALA A 361 -1.71 4.71 12.40
CA ALA A 361 -0.94 5.37 13.46
C ALA A 361 0.56 5.02 13.43
N GLU A 362 1.34 5.81 14.17
CA GLU A 362 2.80 5.75 14.18
C GLU A 362 3.35 4.36 14.55
N ALA A 363 2.73 3.64 15.48
CA ALA A 363 3.20 2.30 15.85
C ALA A 363 3.17 1.30 14.68
N TYR A 364 2.10 1.30 13.87
CA TYR A 364 2.05 0.49 12.66
C TYR A 364 3.01 0.99 11.59
N ASN A 365 3.24 2.30 11.50
CA ASN A 365 4.19 2.87 10.57
C ASN A 365 5.65 2.52 10.92
N THR A 366 5.99 2.12 12.15
CA THR A 366 7.37 1.73 12.54
C THR A 366 7.68 0.24 12.44
N VAL A 367 6.67 -0.62 12.27
CA VAL A 367 6.85 -2.05 12.00
C VAL A 367 6.85 -2.37 10.51
N SER A 368 7.26 -3.58 10.15
CA SER A 368 7.39 -4.03 8.76
C SER A 368 6.28 -5.02 8.35
N GLY A 369 6.17 -5.29 7.05
CA GLY A 369 5.23 -6.25 6.47
C GLY A 369 3.82 -5.70 6.26
N GLN A 370 3.62 -4.39 6.46
CA GLN A 370 2.29 -3.75 6.42
C GLN A 370 1.84 -3.39 5.01
N SER A 371 2.75 -3.41 4.03
CA SER A 371 2.49 -3.03 2.63
C SER A 371 2.51 -4.23 1.68
N SER A 372 2.42 -5.45 2.21
CA SER A 372 2.31 -6.67 1.43
C SER A 372 1.25 -7.62 2.00
N ASN A 373 0.64 -8.38 1.11
CA ASN A 373 0.00 -9.65 1.45
C ASN A 373 1.03 -10.76 1.28
N ASN A 374 1.06 -11.70 2.22
CA ASN A 374 2.02 -12.79 2.22
C ASN A 374 1.27 -14.09 1.90
N SER A 375 1.87 -14.97 1.12
CA SER A 375 1.28 -16.27 0.77
C SER A 375 2.33 -17.34 0.63
N ILE A 376 1.95 -18.57 0.95
CA ILE A 376 2.82 -19.74 0.79
C ILE A 376 2.29 -20.60 -0.33
N ARG A 377 3.17 -20.94 -1.27
CA ARG A 377 2.86 -21.87 -2.34
C ARG A 377 3.07 -23.30 -1.87
N LEU A 378 2.01 -24.09 -1.92
CA LEU A 378 2.00 -25.49 -1.48
C LEU A 378 1.90 -26.43 -2.66
N THR A 379 2.59 -27.56 -2.60
CA THR A 379 2.46 -28.62 -3.60
C THR A 379 1.53 -29.72 -3.09
N ALA A 380 1.02 -30.56 -4.00
CA ALA A 380 0.28 -31.76 -3.62
C ALA A 380 1.12 -32.69 -2.71
N ASP A 381 2.42 -32.79 -2.98
CA ASP A 381 3.36 -33.60 -2.19
C ASP A 381 3.48 -33.08 -0.75
N PHE A 382 3.56 -31.76 -0.56
CA PHE A 382 3.54 -31.17 0.79
C PHE A 382 2.26 -31.56 1.52
N MET A 383 1.10 -31.42 0.86
CA MET A 383 -0.19 -31.76 1.47
C MET A 383 -0.31 -33.25 1.81
N ASN A 384 0.30 -34.14 1.01
CA ASN A 384 0.36 -35.57 1.32
C ASN A 384 1.26 -35.82 2.54
N ALA A 385 2.44 -35.18 2.60
CA ALA A 385 3.31 -35.26 3.77
C ALA A 385 2.62 -34.76 5.05
N VAL A 386 1.81 -33.71 4.99
CA VAL A 386 0.99 -33.26 6.14
C VAL A 386 0.01 -34.35 6.58
N LYS A 387 -0.74 -34.95 5.64
CA LYS A 387 -1.74 -35.98 5.94
C LYS A 387 -1.11 -37.21 6.60
N GLU A 388 0.03 -37.65 6.07
CA GLU A 388 0.75 -38.87 6.49
C GLU A 388 1.65 -38.66 7.72
N ASP A 389 1.70 -37.44 8.29
CA ASP A 389 2.68 -37.07 9.32
C ASP A 389 4.14 -37.29 8.87
N GLY A 390 4.39 -37.07 7.58
CA GLY A 390 5.70 -37.17 6.95
C GLY A 390 6.62 -35.98 7.22
N GLU A 391 7.86 -36.15 6.83
CA GLU A 391 8.85 -35.07 6.77
C GLU A 391 8.71 -34.27 5.48
N TRP A 392 9.12 -33.01 5.54
CA TRP A 392 9.28 -32.10 4.42
C TRP A 392 10.74 -31.65 4.35
N LEU A 393 11.21 -31.42 3.13
CA LEU A 393 12.60 -31.12 2.85
C LEU A 393 12.76 -29.63 2.52
N LEU A 394 13.48 -28.91 3.35
CA LEU A 394 13.91 -27.54 3.08
C LEU A 394 15.23 -27.57 2.31
N LYS A 395 15.34 -26.77 1.24
CA LYS A 395 16.48 -26.83 0.31
C LYS A 395 17.17 -25.47 0.16
N GLY A 396 18.46 -25.41 0.50
CA GLY A 396 19.31 -24.25 0.22
C GLY A 396 19.34 -23.91 -1.27
N ARG A 397 19.31 -22.62 -1.61
CA ARG A 397 19.26 -22.19 -3.03
C ARG A 397 20.63 -22.16 -3.69
N VAL A 398 21.67 -22.00 -2.89
CA VAL A 398 23.07 -21.89 -3.33
C VAL A 398 23.88 -23.09 -2.85
N ASP A 399 23.87 -23.38 -1.55
CA ASP A 399 24.72 -24.44 -0.99
C ASP A 399 24.13 -25.85 -1.11
N GLN A 400 22.88 -25.95 -1.58
CA GLN A 400 22.13 -27.20 -1.75
C GLN A 400 22.02 -28.03 -0.46
N LYS A 401 22.19 -27.40 0.71
CA LYS A 401 21.98 -28.11 1.98
C LYS A 401 20.51 -28.41 2.16
N GLU A 402 20.28 -29.56 2.78
CA GLU A 402 18.97 -30.10 3.04
C GLU A 402 18.71 -30.14 4.54
N GLU A 403 17.56 -29.61 4.96
CA GLU A 403 17.06 -29.72 6.33
C GLU A 403 15.70 -30.41 6.31
N ARG A 404 15.49 -31.37 7.22
CA ARG A 404 14.23 -32.11 7.35
C ARG A 404 13.43 -31.57 8.51
N ILE A 405 12.13 -31.40 8.28
CA ILE A 405 11.17 -30.90 9.26
C ILE A 405 9.85 -31.64 9.12
N LYS A 406 9.07 -31.80 10.18
CA LYS A 406 7.72 -32.34 10.06
C LYS A 406 6.84 -31.41 9.21
N ALA A 407 6.19 -31.94 8.18
CA ALA A 407 5.31 -31.14 7.31
C ALA A 407 4.16 -30.49 8.12
N ARG A 408 3.67 -31.20 9.14
CA ARG A 408 2.65 -30.70 10.09
C ARG A 408 3.12 -29.50 10.89
N GLU A 409 4.40 -29.41 11.25
CA GLU A 409 4.93 -28.27 11.98
C GLU A 409 4.83 -26.98 11.16
N ILE A 410 5.14 -27.06 9.86
CA ILE A 410 4.95 -25.94 8.93
C ILE A 410 3.47 -25.62 8.79
N TRP A 411 2.63 -26.63 8.54
CA TRP A 411 1.18 -26.45 8.36
C TRP A 411 0.49 -25.81 9.58
N ASP A 412 0.79 -26.30 10.78
CA ASP A 412 0.22 -25.77 12.02
C ASP A 412 0.70 -24.34 12.26
N SER A 413 1.97 -24.04 11.96
CA SER A 413 2.50 -22.67 12.03
C SER A 413 1.76 -21.73 11.07
N ILE A 414 1.45 -22.17 9.85
CA ILE A 414 0.64 -21.41 8.88
C ILE A 414 -0.74 -21.13 9.45
N ALA A 415 -1.43 -22.15 9.96
CA ALA A 415 -2.78 -22.02 10.49
C ALA A 415 -2.83 -21.08 11.70
N ILE A 416 -1.87 -21.20 12.62
CA ILE A 416 -1.75 -20.33 13.80
C ILE A 416 -1.45 -18.89 13.39
N ALA A 417 -0.52 -18.66 12.45
CA ALA A 417 -0.20 -17.32 11.97
C ALA A 417 -1.42 -16.68 11.28
N ALA A 418 -2.09 -17.41 10.39
CA ALA A 418 -3.28 -16.94 9.70
C ALA A 418 -4.44 -16.63 10.67
N TRP A 419 -4.59 -17.41 11.75
CA TRP A 419 -5.55 -17.10 12.81
C TRP A 419 -5.19 -15.82 13.57
N ASN A 420 -3.91 -15.57 13.84
CA ASN A 420 -3.45 -14.40 14.59
C ASN A 420 -3.55 -13.10 13.79
N CYS A 421 -3.18 -13.10 12.51
CA CYS A 421 -3.05 -11.87 11.72
C CYS A 421 -3.57 -11.93 10.28
N ALA A 422 -4.32 -12.98 9.92
CA ALA A 422 -4.84 -13.23 8.55
C ALA A 422 -3.77 -13.48 7.46
N ASP A 423 -2.50 -13.64 7.85
CA ASP A 423 -1.38 -13.98 6.98
C ASP A 423 -0.54 -15.13 7.59
N PRO A 424 0.14 -15.94 6.76
CA PRO A 424 0.11 -15.92 5.31
C PRO A 424 -1.12 -16.64 4.73
N GLY A 425 -1.55 -16.23 3.54
CA GLY A 425 -2.47 -17.00 2.71
C GLY A 425 -1.80 -18.24 2.09
N ILE A 426 -2.58 -19.01 1.33
CA ILE A 426 -2.08 -20.19 0.60
C ILE A 426 -2.31 -20.03 -0.90
N GLN A 427 -1.38 -20.54 -1.71
CA GLN A 427 -1.46 -20.59 -3.17
C GLN A 427 -1.28 -22.02 -3.68
#